data_AF-A0AAW9BVQ1-F1
#
_entry.id   AF-A0AAW9BVQ1-F1
#
_cell.length_a   1.000
_cell.length_b   1.000
_cell.length_c   1.000
_cell.angle_alpha   90.00
_cell.angle_beta   90.00
_cell.angle_gamma   90.00
#
_symmetry.space_group_name_H-M   'P 1'
#
loop_
_entity.id
_entity.type
_entity.pdbx_description
1 polymer ?
#
loop_
_entity_poly.entity_id
_entity_poly.type
_entity_poly.pdbx_seq_one_letter_code
_entity_poly.pdbx_strand_id
1 'polypeptide(L)'
;EDKIKSYGKINLFMGGVGNDGHIAFNEPASSLSSRTRIKTLTEDTRIANSRFFDGDINQVPKYALTIGVGTLLDAEEVMILVTGHNKALALEAAVEGCVNHLWTVSALQLHPKAVIVCDEPSQQELKVKTVKYFSELEAENIKGF
;
A
#
# COMPACT_ATOMS: atom_id res chain seq x y z
N GLU A 1 -11.49 17.14 -2.10
CA GLU A 1 -11.99 15.78 -2.45
C GLU A 1 -13.46 15.84 -2.87
N ASP A 2 -13.88 16.91 -3.53
CA ASP A 2 -15.30 17.28 -3.56
C ASP A 2 -16.12 16.31 -4.42
N LYS A 3 -15.49 15.81 -5.49
CA LYS A 3 -16.11 14.81 -6.35
C LYS A 3 -16.33 13.49 -5.61
N ILE A 4 -15.38 13.02 -4.80
CA ILE A 4 -15.55 11.81 -3.97
C ILE A 4 -16.73 12.02 -3.00
N LYS A 5 -16.73 13.14 -2.28
CA LYS A 5 -17.79 13.48 -1.31
C LYS A 5 -19.17 13.59 -1.96
N SER A 6 -19.26 14.00 -3.22
CA SER A 6 -20.54 14.07 -3.95
C SER A 6 -21.20 12.71 -4.19
N TYR A 7 -20.43 11.61 -4.10
CA TYR A 7 -20.93 10.23 -4.12
C TYR A 7 -21.03 9.61 -2.72
N GLY A 8 -20.82 10.39 -1.66
CA GLY A 8 -20.72 9.91 -0.28
C GLY A 8 -19.30 9.46 0.05
N LYS A 9 -19.01 8.17 -0.17
CA LYS A 9 -17.72 7.54 0.14
C LYS A 9 -17.31 6.56 -0.97
N ILE A 10 -16.02 6.21 -1.01
CA ILE A 10 -15.55 5.11 -1.84
C ILE A 10 -15.96 3.79 -1.17
N ASN A 11 -16.71 2.93 -1.86
CA ASN A 11 -17.14 1.66 -1.27
C ASN A 11 -15.99 0.66 -1.15
N LEU A 12 -15.16 0.55 -2.19
CA LEU A 12 -13.96 -0.29 -2.20
C LEU A 12 -12.81 0.48 -2.84
N PHE A 13 -11.71 0.59 -2.10
CA PHE A 13 -10.46 1.12 -2.62
C PHE A 13 -9.47 -0.03 -2.83
N MET A 14 -9.10 -0.31 -4.08
CA MET A 14 -8.07 -1.29 -4.40
C MET A 14 -6.75 -0.60 -4.75
N GLY A 15 -5.65 -1.10 -4.20
CA GLY A 15 -4.31 -0.57 -4.47
C GLY A 15 -3.22 -1.63 -4.36
N GLY A 16 -1.97 -1.19 -4.56
CA GLY A 16 -0.78 -1.97 -4.25
C GLY A 16 0.10 -1.25 -3.25
N VAL A 17 1.23 -1.88 -2.90
CA VAL A 17 2.24 -1.31 -2.01
C VAL A 17 3.59 -1.15 -2.73
N GLY A 18 4.30 -0.07 -2.46
CA GLY A 18 5.68 0.16 -2.89
C GLY A 18 6.69 -0.73 -2.15
N ASN A 19 7.94 -0.79 -2.63
CA ASN A 19 9.01 -1.52 -1.94
C ASN A 19 9.33 -0.91 -0.56
N ASP A 20 9.11 0.39 -0.41
CA ASP A 20 9.29 1.19 0.81
C ASP A 20 8.01 1.32 1.65
N GLY A 21 6.95 0.58 1.32
CA GLY A 21 5.67 0.63 2.02
C GLY A 21 4.75 1.78 1.64
N HIS A 22 5.02 2.55 0.58
CA HIS A 22 4.09 3.59 0.16
C HIS A 22 2.77 2.99 -0.38
N ILE A 23 1.65 3.66 -0.06
CA ILE A 23 0.34 3.44 -0.70
C ILE A 23 -0.02 4.65 -1.56
N ALA A 24 -0.49 4.42 -2.80
CA ALA A 24 -0.50 5.44 -3.86
C ALA A 24 0.90 6.09 -4.00
N PHE A 25 1.03 7.41 -4.09
CA PHE A 25 2.35 8.08 -3.97
C PHE A 25 2.54 8.75 -2.60
N ASN A 26 2.01 8.15 -1.54
CA ASN A 26 2.29 8.57 -0.16
C ASN A 26 3.63 7.99 0.31
N GLU A 27 4.69 8.52 -0.28
CA GLU A 27 6.11 8.25 0.03
C GLU A 27 6.40 8.34 1.54
N PRO A 28 7.50 7.73 2.03
CA PRO A 28 7.93 7.84 3.41
C PRO A 28 7.93 9.29 3.94
N ALA A 29 7.59 9.42 5.22
CA ALA A 29 7.32 10.67 5.94
C ALA A 29 6.05 11.44 5.50
N SER A 30 5.19 10.85 4.66
CA SER A 30 3.87 11.43 4.37
C SER A 30 2.96 11.38 5.60
N SER A 31 2.23 12.47 5.87
CA SER A 31 1.25 12.49 6.96
C SER A 31 0.21 11.37 6.80
N LEU A 32 -0.05 10.64 7.89
CA LEU A 32 -1.06 9.58 7.94
C LEU A 32 -2.50 10.14 7.84
N SER A 33 -2.68 11.45 8.04
CA SER A 33 -3.96 12.15 7.83
C SER A 33 -3.97 12.99 6.55
N SER A 34 -3.04 12.75 5.63
CA SER A 34 -2.91 13.54 4.40
C SER A 34 -4.15 13.47 3.51
N ARG A 35 -4.36 14.55 2.74
CA ARG A 35 -5.36 14.68 1.68
C ARG A 35 -4.70 14.67 0.30
N THR A 36 -5.52 14.75 -0.74
CA THR A 36 -5.10 14.80 -2.13
C THR A 36 -4.20 16.00 -2.37
N ARG A 37 -3.00 15.77 -2.91
CA ARG A 37 -1.97 16.79 -3.04
C ARG A 37 -0.95 16.43 -4.11
N ILE A 38 -0.14 17.42 -4.49
CA ILE A 38 1.09 17.18 -5.23
C ILE A 38 2.12 16.53 -4.29
N LYS A 39 2.84 15.53 -4.81
CA LYS A 39 3.97 14.89 -4.15
C LYS A 39 5.16 14.82 -5.08
N THR A 40 6.32 15.16 -4.53
CA THR A 40 7.61 14.87 -5.17
C THR A 40 7.88 13.38 -5.04
N LEU A 41 8.19 12.73 -6.15
CA LEU A 41 8.56 11.31 -6.18
C LEU A 41 9.98 11.15 -5.65
N THR A 42 10.22 10.12 -4.85
CA THR A 42 11.57 9.76 -4.38
C THR A 42 12.43 9.26 -5.54
N GLU A 43 13.74 9.25 -5.35
CA GLU A 43 14.65 8.68 -6.34
C GLU A 43 14.36 7.19 -6.56
N ASP A 44 14.14 6.43 -5.48
CA ASP A 44 13.80 5.01 -5.53
C ASP A 44 12.51 4.75 -6.33
N THR A 45 11.46 5.55 -6.11
CA THR A 45 10.22 5.46 -6.90
C THR A 45 10.48 5.77 -8.37
N ARG A 46 11.34 6.75 -8.68
CA ARG A 46 11.69 7.07 -10.07
C ARG A 46 12.53 5.97 -10.72
N ILE A 47 13.46 5.35 -10.00
CA ILE A 47 14.24 4.19 -10.47
C ILE A 47 13.31 3.00 -10.73
N ALA A 48 12.41 2.69 -9.80
CA ALA A 48 11.47 1.58 -9.97
C ALA A 48 10.53 1.79 -11.17
N ASN A 49 10.15 3.04 -11.44
CA ASN A 49 9.26 3.40 -12.55
C ASN A 49 9.99 3.60 -13.88
N SER A 50 11.33 3.78 -13.91
CA SER A 50 12.07 3.99 -15.16
C SER A 50 11.93 2.83 -16.14
N ARG A 51 11.61 1.62 -15.65
CA ARG A 51 11.25 0.45 -16.49
C ARG A 51 10.09 0.73 -17.47
N PHE A 52 9.24 1.72 -17.18
CA PHE A 52 8.14 2.16 -18.05
C PHE A 52 8.52 3.33 -18.98
N PHE A 53 9.76 3.82 -18.88
CA PHE A 53 10.30 4.96 -19.60
C PHE A 53 11.66 4.58 -20.22
N ASP A 54 11.71 3.43 -20.91
CA ASP A 54 12.91 2.91 -21.59
C ASP A 54 14.15 2.72 -20.69
N GLY A 55 13.96 2.62 -19.38
CA GLY A 55 15.03 2.58 -18.38
C GLY A 55 15.65 3.93 -18.05
N ASP A 56 15.16 5.03 -18.64
CA ASP A 56 15.70 6.38 -18.45
C ASP A 56 14.96 7.13 -17.33
N ILE A 57 15.64 7.29 -16.19
CA ILE A 57 15.11 8.01 -15.03
C ILE A 57 14.78 9.48 -15.36
N ASN A 58 15.45 10.10 -16.34
CA ASN A 58 15.23 11.51 -16.69
C ASN A 58 13.88 11.76 -17.36
N GLN A 59 13.30 10.72 -17.96
CA GLN A 59 11.97 10.76 -18.55
C GLN A 59 10.86 10.55 -17.51
N VAL A 60 11.21 10.02 -16.34
CA VAL A 60 10.24 9.82 -15.24
C VAL A 60 9.89 11.17 -14.61
N PRO A 61 8.59 11.55 -14.54
CA PRO A 61 8.16 12.78 -13.89
C PRO A 61 8.69 12.93 -12.46
N LYS A 62 9.01 14.15 -12.05
CA LYS A 62 9.47 14.44 -10.68
C LYS A 62 8.32 14.58 -9.67
N TYR A 63 7.10 14.80 -10.16
CA TYR A 63 5.93 15.07 -9.35
C TYR A 63 4.75 14.21 -9.80
N ALA A 64 3.91 13.84 -8.85
CA ALA A 64 2.62 13.21 -9.09
C ALA A 64 1.52 13.90 -8.27
N LEU A 65 0.30 13.89 -8.78
CA LEU A 65 -0.89 14.11 -7.96
C LEU A 65 -1.30 12.76 -7.35
N THR A 66 -1.50 12.74 -6.04
CA THR A 66 -1.88 11.53 -5.32
C THR A 66 -2.97 11.83 -4.33
N ILE A 67 -3.88 10.86 -4.13
CA ILE A 67 -4.73 10.85 -2.95
C ILE A 67 -3.86 10.75 -1.69
N GLY A 68 -4.36 11.29 -0.58
CA GLY A 68 -3.68 11.18 0.70
C GLY A 68 -4.02 9.89 1.44
N VAL A 69 -3.23 9.56 2.47
CA VAL A 69 -3.48 8.41 3.35
C VAL A 69 -4.85 8.52 4.00
N GLY A 70 -5.21 9.70 4.52
CA GLY A 70 -6.54 9.94 5.08
C GLY A 70 -7.66 9.86 4.04
N THR A 71 -7.39 10.15 2.77
CA THR A 71 -8.39 9.99 1.70
C THR A 71 -8.66 8.52 1.40
N LEU A 72 -7.63 7.68 1.48
CA LEU A 72 -7.76 6.23 1.33
C LEU A 72 -8.45 5.61 2.55
N LEU A 73 -8.15 6.09 3.76
CA LEU A 73 -8.81 5.65 5.00
C LEU A 73 -10.28 6.10 5.13
N ASP A 74 -10.73 7.07 4.33
CA ASP A 74 -12.15 7.45 4.23
C ASP A 74 -12.99 6.42 3.44
N ALA A 75 -12.35 5.44 2.78
CA ALA A 75 -13.06 4.38 2.08
C ALA A 75 -13.82 3.46 3.06
N GLU A 76 -14.86 2.79 2.58
CA GLU A 76 -15.57 1.80 3.38
C GLU A 76 -14.79 0.50 3.54
N GLU A 77 -14.07 0.11 2.49
CA GLU A 77 -13.21 -1.07 2.47
C GLU A 77 -11.94 -0.77 1.66
N VAL A 78 -10.80 -1.28 2.11
CA VAL A 78 -9.51 -1.12 1.44
C VAL A 78 -8.90 -2.51 1.19
N MET A 79 -8.53 -2.78 -0.06
CA MET A 79 -7.84 -4.00 -0.46
C MET A 79 -6.47 -3.65 -1.05
N ILE A 80 -5.39 -4.19 -0.47
CA ILE A 80 -4.02 -4.03 -0.99
C ILE A 80 -3.49 -5.35 -1.52
N LEU A 81 -3.00 -5.32 -2.76
CA LEU A 81 -2.32 -6.45 -3.40
C LEU A 81 -0.81 -6.36 -3.18
N VAL A 82 -0.20 -7.45 -2.71
CA VAL A 82 1.23 -7.53 -2.39
C VAL A 82 1.83 -8.77 -3.02
N THR A 83 2.64 -8.59 -4.08
CA THR A 83 3.24 -9.72 -4.80
C THR A 83 4.74 -9.53 -4.99
N GLY A 84 5.47 -10.64 -4.85
CA GLY A 84 6.91 -10.73 -5.06
C GLY A 84 7.76 -10.40 -3.83
N HIS A 85 8.97 -11.00 -3.82
CA HIS A 85 9.95 -10.86 -2.74
C HIS A 85 10.33 -9.41 -2.41
N ASN A 86 10.35 -8.53 -3.42
CA ASN A 86 10.69 -7.11 -3.24
C ASN A 86 9.72 -6.35 -2.32
N LYS A 87 8.57 -6.95 -1.99
CA LYS A 87 7.56 -6.36 -1.10
C LYS A 87 7.56 -6.96 0.31
N ALA A 88 8.44 -7.92 0.61
CA ALA A 88 8.37 -8.66 1.86
C ALA A 88 8.57 -7.78 3.10
N LEU A 89 9.52 -6.83 3.06
CA LEU A 89 9.71 -5.85 4.13
C LEU A 89 8.51 -4.90 4.29
N ALA A 90 7.90 -4.49 3.18
CA ALA A 90 6.69 -3.66 3.24
C ALA A 90 5.50 -4.42 3.85
N LEU A 91 5.38 -5.72 3.57
CA LEU A 91 4.36 -6.58 4.17
C LEU A 91 4.60 -6.80 5.67
N GLU A 92 5.85 -7.03 6.07
CA GLU A 92 6.23 -7.12 7.48
C GLU A 92 5.88 -5.82 8.22
N ALA A 93 6.24 -4.66 7.68
CA ALA A 93 5.91 -3.37 8.28
C ALA A 93 4.40 -3.12 8.38
N ALA A 94 3.62 -3.61 7.40
CA ALA A 94 2.17 -3.50 7.39
C ALA A 94 1.49 -4.37 8.47
N VAL A 95 1.98 -5.61 8.64
CA VAL A 95 1.31 -6.65 9.46
C VAL A 95 1.89 -6.75 10.87
N GLU A 96 3.21 -6.71 11.02
CA GLU A 96 3.90 -6.91 12.30
C GLU A 96 4.51 -5.62 12.86
N GLY A 97 4.72 -4.60 12.01
CA GLY A 97 5.26 -3.31 12.39
C GLY A 97 4.29 -2.42 13.15
N CYS A 98 4.81 -1.37 13.79
CA CYS A 98 4.00 -0.32 14.41
C CYS A 98 3.46 0.67 13.35
N VAL A 99 2.31 1.29 13.63
CA VAL A 99 1.81 2.44 12.85
C VAL A 99 2.86 3.55 12.83
N ASN A 100 3.33 3.91 11.64
CA ASN A 100 4.32 4.97 11.44
C ASN A 100 4.23 5.60 10.04
N HIS A 101 4.78 6.80 9.88
CA HIS A 101 4.72 7.53 8.60
C HIS A 101 5.83 7.17 7.60
N LEU A 102 6.79 6.31 7.96
CA LEU A 102 7.82 5.83 7.03
C LEU A 102 7.25 4.72 6.15
N TRP A 103 6.48 3.82 6.76
CA TRP A 103 5.73 2.75 6.09
C TRP A 103 4.25 3.10 6.06
N THR A 104 3.80 3.92 5.09
CA THR A 104 2.43 4.44 5.10
C THR A 104 1.36 3.36 4.97
N VAL A 105 1.71 2.18 4.43
CA VAL A 105 0.86 0.96 4.46
C VAL A 105 0.48 0.53 5.89
N SER A 106 1.29 0.84 6.91
CA SER A 106 0.96 0.54 8.32
C SER A 106 -0.30 1.29 8.80
N ALA A 107 -0.73 2.34 8.10
CA ALA A 107 -1.97 3.04 8.39
C ALA A 107 -3.22 2.17 8.23
N LEU A 108 -3.14 1.06 7.48
CA LEU A 108 -4.24 0.10 7.34
C LEU A 108 -4.64 -0.54 8.68
N GLN A 109 -3.73 -0.60 9.65
CA GLN A 109 -4.04 -1.07 11.01
C GLN A 109 -5.08 -0.19 11.73
N LEU A 110 -5.28 1.05 11.26
CA LEU A 110 -6.28 1.98 11.78
C LEU A 110 -7.62 1.88 11.03
N HIS A 111 -7.68 1.12 9.94
CA HIS A 111 -8.87 1.06 9.08
C HIS A 111 -9.84 -0.03 9.58
N PRO A 112 -11.15 0.24 9.66
CA PRO A 112 -12.12 -0.73 10.18
C PRO A 112 -12.32 -1.96 9.28
N LYS A 113 -11.97 -1.88 8.00
CA LYS A 113 -12.11 -2.97 7.01
C LYS A 113 -10.95 -2.95 6.01
N ALA A 114 -9.81 -3.51 6.39
CA ALA A 114 -8.66 -3.64 5.51
C ALA A 114 -8.40 -5.11 5.17
N VAL A 115 -8.09 -5.37 3.91
CA VAL A 115 -7.71 -6.68 3.38
C VAL A 115 -6.36 -6.55 2.68
N ILE A 116 -5.43 -7.46 2.99
CA ILE A 116 -4.18 -7.62 2.24
C ILE A 116 -4.22 -8.98 1.56
N VAL A 117 -4.10 -8.99 0.23
CA VAL A 117 -3.99 -10.22 -0.56
C VAL A 117 -2.55 -10.34 -1.01
N CYS A 118 -1.88 -11.44 -0.64
CA CYS A 118 -0.44 -11.60 -0.84
C CYS A 118 -0.05 -12.97 -1.41
N ASP A 119 1.08 -13.02 -2.12
CA ASP A 119 1.69 -14.27 -2.59
C ASP A 119 2.76 -14.80 -1.61
N GLU A 120 3.14 -16.07 -1.76
CA GLU A 120 4.17 -16.69 -0.91
C GLU A 120 5.53 -15.95 -0.94
N PRO A 121 6.05 -15.49 -2.10
CA PRO A 121 7.28 -14.70 -2.14
C PRO A 121 7.24 -13.41 -1.31
N SER A 122 6.09 -12.76 -1.17
CA SER A 122 5.99 -11.54 -0.35
C SER A 122 5.94 -11.82 1.16
N GLN A 123 5.77 -13.06 1.60
CA GLN A 123 5.65 -13.43 3.01
C GLN A 123 6.99 -13.72 3.70
N GLN A 124 8.12 -13.62 2.99
CA GLN A 124 9.40 -14.17 3.45
C GLN A 124 9.99 -13.49 4.70
N GLU A 125 9.59 -12.24 5.00
CA GLU A 125 10.02 -11.52 6.21
C GLU A 125 9.02 -11.67 7.38
N LEU A 126 7.87 -12.31 7.16
CA LEU A 126 6.89 -12.56 8.22
C LEU A 126 7.34 -13.70 9.13
N LYS A 127 6.96 -13.63 10.41
CA LYS A 127 7.15 -14.75 11.32
C LYS A 127 6.28 -15.92 10.89
N VAL A 128 6.82 -17.13 11.01
CA VAL A 128 6.10 -18.39 10.72
C VAL A 128 4.73 -18.44 11.40
N LYS A 129 4.64 -18.00 12.67
CA LYS A 129 3.38 -17.97 13.42
C LYS A 129 2.34 -16.99 12.84
N THR A 130 2.78 -15.91 12.20
CA THR A 130 1.91 -14.89 11.59
C THR A 130 1.28 -15.44 10.32
N VAL A 131 2.09 -16.03 9.44
CA VAL A 131 1.60 -16.70 8.23
C VAL A 131 0.62 -17.80 8.61
N LYS A 132 1.00 -18.68 9.54
CA LYS A 132 0.14 -19.76 10.03
C LYS A 132 -1.20 -19.26 10.55
N TYR A 133 -1.22 -18.20 11.35
CA TYR A 133 -2.45 -17.62 11.90
C TYR A 133 -3.44 -17.22 10.80
N PHE A 134 -2.99 -16.48 9.78
CA PHE A 134 -3.87 -16.05 8.70
C PHE A 134 -4.24 -17.19 7.73
N SER A 135 -3.34 -18.14 7.48
CA SER A 135 -3.65 -19.32 6.67
C SER A 135 -4.75 -20.19 7.32
N GLU A 136 -4.73 -20.33 8.64
CA GLU A 136 -5.78 -21.05 9.38
C GLU A 136 -7.10 -20.29 9.39
N LEU A 137 -7.06 -18.96 9.59
CA LEU A 137 -8.23 -18.09 9.56
C LEU A 137 -8.95 -18.13 8.21
N GLU A 138 -8.20 -18.05 7.12
CA GLU A 138 -8.71 -17.92 5.75
C GLU A 138 -8.82 -19.25 5.00
N ALA A 139 -8.63 -20.38 5.68
CA ALA A 139 -8.53 -21.70 5.05
C ALA A 139 -9.72 -22.01 4.12
N GLU A 140 -10.96 -21.68 4.49
CA GLU A 140 -12.14 -21.90 3.63
C GLU A 140 -12.19 -20.94 2.44
N ASN A 141 -11.69 -19.71 2.61
CA ASN A 141 -11.77 -18.66 1.61
C ASN A 141 -10.68 -18.82 0.52
N ILE A 142 -9.56 -19.46 0.84
CA ILE A 142 -8.44 -19.67 -0.10
C ILE A 142 -8.47 -21.03 -0.82
N LYS A 143 -9.29 -22.00 -0.38
CA LYS A 143 -9.35 -23.36 -0.97
C LYS A 143 -9.61 -23.42 -2.48
N GLY A 144 -10.21 -22.37 -3.05
CA GLY A 144 -10.61 -22.32 -4.45
C GLY A 144 -9.63 -21.58 -5.38
N PHE A 145 -8.49 -21.10 -4.87
CA PHE A 145 -7.47 -20.36 -5.61
C PHE A 145 -6.13 -21.09 -5.54
#